data_AF-A0A433MVH1-F1
#
_entry.id   AF-A0A433MVH1-F1
#
_cell.length_a   1.000
_cell.length_b   1.000
_cell.length_c   1.000
_cell.angle_alpha   90.00
_cell.angle_beta   90.00
_cell.angle_gamma   90.00
#
_symmetry.space_group_name_H-M   'P 1'
#
loop_
_entity.id
_entity.type
_entity.pdbx_description
1 polymer ?
#
loop_
_entity_poly.entity_id
_entity_poly.type
_entity_poly.pdbx_seq_one_letter_code
_entity_poly.pdbx_strand_id
1 'polypeptide(L)'
;MLDFLVLAEQCAPTVHMDTMRRIVQVESAFNPFAIGVVNGRLDRQPRTLEEAVSTAKWLEQNGFNYSVGLAQVNKANFRRYGLTLETAFEPCPNLKAGGGILTECFLRARKAPRDEQTALRAAFSCYYSGNFITGYREGYVVKVVGSDASLAKAIPVVPKVLAQAGAKAPTAAIPVSRTAKAASPAPTALKQPAAGAAAVPPAQASAQSGSALIF
;
A
#
# COMPACT_ATOMS: atom_id res chain seq x y z
N MET A 1 23.71 8.89 5.00
CA MET A 1 23.07 7.55 5.10
C MET A 1 22.52 7.31 6.51
N LEU A 2 23.27 7.64 7.57
CA LEU A 2 22.77 7.58 8.95
C LEU A 2 21.54 8.47 9.17
N ASP A 3 21.48 9.65 8.55
CA ASP A 3 20.36 10.59 8.70
C ASP A 3 19.02 10.02 8.21
N PHE A 4 19.04 9.27 7.11
CA PHE A 4 17.82 8.62 6.60
C PHE A 4 17.37 7.46 7.51
N LEU A 5 18.30 6.71 8.10
CA LEU A 5 17.94 5.60 8.98
C LEU A 5 17.20 6.10 10.23
N VAL A 6 17.67 7.21 10.82
CA VAL A 6 16.98 7.88 11.94
C VAL A 6 15.59 8.37 11.53
N LEU A 7 15.49 9.00 10.36
CA LEU A 7 14.21 9.44 9.80
C LEU A 7 13.24 8.26 9.60
N ALA A 8 13.72 7.15 9.06
CA ALA A 8 12.93 5.95 8.81
C ALA A 8 12.44 5.30 10.12
N GLU A 9 13.29 5.20 11.14
CA GLU A 9 12.90 4.70 12.47
C GLU A 9 11.85 5.59 13.12
N GLN A 10 11.99 6.92 13.02
CA GLN A 10 11.05 7.86 13.61
C GLN A 10 9.69 7.87 12.90
N CYS A 11 9.71 7.84 11.56
CA CYS A 11 8.52 8.14 10.76
C CYS A 11 7.81 6.91 10.20
N ALA A 12 8.48 5.76 10.14
CA ALA A 12 7.90 4.48 9.74
C ALA A 12 8.27 3.33 10.72
N PRO A 13 8.01 3.46 12.04
CA PRO A 13 8.51 2.54 13.07
C PRO A 13 7.95 1.11 12.97
N THR A 14 6.94 0.87 12.12
CA THR A 14 6.39 -0.47 11.89
C THR A 14 7.23 -1.29 10.91
N VAL A 15 8.16 -0.66 10.19
CA VAL A 15 9.06 -1.28 9.22
C VAL A 15 10.50 -1.04 9.62
N HIS A 16 11.37 -2.06 9.51
CA HIS A 16 12.78 -1.87 9.79
C HIS A 16 13.37 -0.76 8.91
N MET A 17 14.16 0.13 9.50
CA MET A 17 14.80 1.26 8.80
C MET A 17 15.57 0.84 7.54
N ASP A 18 16.31 -0.28 7.57
CA ASP A 18 16.98 -0.82 6.37
C ASP A 18 16.03 -1.25 5.25
N THR A 19 14.87 -1.81 5.60
CA THR A 19 13.86 -2.18 4.60
C THR A 19 13.29 -0.93 3.94
N MET A 20 12.96 0.10 4.72
CA MET A 20 12.53 1.39 4.18
C MET A 20 13.61 2.06 3.34
N ARG A 21 14.88 2.01 3.78
CA ARG A 21 16.02 2.55 3.02
C ARG A 21 16.12 1.93 1.63
N ARG A 22 15.99 0.61 1.53
CA ARG A 22 16.05 -0.13 0.27
C ARG A 22 14.90 0.22 -0.67
N ILE A 23 13.68 0.35 -0.13
CA ILE A 23 12.52 0.81 -0.90
C ILE A 23 12.77 2.23 -1.41
N VAL A 24 13.10 3.18 -0.55
CA VAL A 24 13.32 4.59 -0.94
C VAL A 24 14.46 4.75 -1.95
N GLN A 25 15.52 3.95 -1.82
CA GLN A 25 16.62 3.93 -2.80
C GLN A 25 16.13 3.53 -4.21
N VAL A 26 15.25 2.53 -4.31
CA VAL A 26 14.69 2.06 -5.59
C VAL A 26 13.61 3.01 -6.10
N GLU A 27 12.75 3.51 -5.22
CA GLU A 27 11.57 4.31 -5.58
C GLU A 27 11.93 5.73 -6.02
N SER A 28 12.86 6.38 -5.32
CA SER A 28 13.12 7.81 -5.52
C SER A 28 14.60 8.21 -5.53
N ALA A 29 15.52 7.26 -5.27
CA ALA A 29 16.92 7.58 -4.98
C ALA A 29 17.07 8.68 -3.91
N PHE A 30 16.19 8.66 -2.90
CA PHE A 30 16.08 9.66 -1.83
C PHE A 30 15.66 11.06 -2.27
N ASN A 31 15.06 11.23 -3.46
CA ASN A 31 14.49 12.51 -3.87
C ASN A 31 13.09 12.71 -3.22
N PRO A 32 12.91 13.68 -2.29
CA PRO A 32 11.62 13.92 -1.66
C PRO A 32 10.58 14.55 -2.58
N PHE A 33 10.99 15.08 -3.73
CA PHE A 33 10.11 15.72 -4.73
C PHE A 33 9.86 14.83 -5.95
N ALA A 34 10.26 13.56 -5.86
CA ALA A 34 10.07 12.56 -6.89
C ALA A 34 8.59 12.39 -7.24
N ILE A 35 8.27 12.39 -8.54
CA ILE A 35 6.95 12.10 -9.08
C ILE A 35 7.07 11.04 -10.17
N GLY A 36 6.41 9.91 -9.97
CA GLY A 36 6.24 8.86 -10.96
C GLY A 36 4.84 8.95 -11.58
N VAL A 37 4.74 8.81 -12.91
CA VAL A 37 3.45 8.75 -13.62
C VAL A 37 3.21 7.34 -14.15
N VAL A 38 2.06 6.75 -13.84
CA VAL A 38 1.74 5.38 -14.28
C VAL A 38 1.60 5.36 -15.80
N ASN A 39 2.33 4.47 -16.47
CA ASN A 39 2.43 4.40 -17.94
C ASN A 39 2.96 5.68 -18.60
N GLY A 40 3.74 6.49 -17.89
CA GLY A 40 4.31 7.72 -18.39
C GLY A 40 5.58 8.13 -17.66
N ARG A 41 6.09 9.31 -17.99
CA ARG A 41 7.20 9.95 -17.28
C ARG A 41 7.12 11.46 -17.44
N LEU A 42 7.68 12.18 -16.47
CA LEU A 42 7.95 13.60 -16.62
C LEU A 42 9.22 13.80 -17.46
N ASP A 43 9.30 14.91 -18.18
CA ASP A 43 10.51 15.29 -18.91
C ASP A 43 11.67 15.61 -17.95
N ARG A 44 11.34 16.19 -16.79
CA ARG A 44 12.27 16.39 -15.68
C ARG A 44 11.55 16.23 -14.35
N GLN A 45 12.29 15.77 -13.33
CA GLN A 45 11.78 15.75 -11.96
C GLN A 45 11.73 17.16 -11.36
N PRO A 46 10.75 17.46 -10.49
CA PRO A 46 10.72 18.69 -9.71
C PRO A 46 11.95 18.83 -8.82
N ARG A 47 12.40 20.07 -8.60
CA ARG A 47 13.55 20.41 -7.75
C ARG A 47 13.16 21.10 -6.44
N THR A 48 11.93 21.57 -6.34
CA THR A 48 11.39 22.25 -5.16
C THR A 48 10.02 21.69 -4.82
N LEU A 49 9.57 21.92 -3.58
CA LEU A 49 8.23 21.57 -3.15
C LEU A 49 7.15 22.26 -4.01
N GLU A 50 7.35 23.53 -4.34
CA GLU A 50 6.40 24.29 -5.17
C GLU A 50 6.28 23.72 -6.59
N GLU A 51 7.40 23.35 -7.21
CA GLU A 51 7.39 22.66 -8.51
C GLU A 51 6.66 21.31 -8.40
N ALA A 52 6.92 20.56 -7.32
CA ALA A 52 6.36 19.23 -7.13
C ALA A 52 4.84 19.28 -6.94
N VAL A 53 4.36 20.19 -6.07
CA VAL A 53 2.93 20.42 -5.84
C VAL A 53 2.25 20.93 -7.10
N SER A 54 2.86 21.86 -7.84
CA SER A 54 2.28 22.38 -9.09
C SER A 54 2.19 21.31 -10.17
N THR A 55 3.24 20.49 -10.31
CA THR A 55 3.26 19.36 -11.25
C THR A 55 2.20 18.32 -10.89
N ALA A 56 2.10 17.94 -9.61
CA ALA A 56 1.11 16.98 -9.15
C ALA A 56 -0.34 17.51 -9.28
N LYS A 57 -0.56 18.82 -9.07
CA LYS A 57 -1.85 19.47 -9.36
C LYS A 57 -2.21 19.39 -10.84
N TRP A 58 -1.25 19.64 -11.74
CA TRP A 58 -1.47 19.48 -13.17
C TRP A 58 -1.81 18.04 -13.55
N LEU A 59 -1.08 17.05 -13.01
CA LEU A 59 -1.37 15.63 -13.22
C LEU A 59 -2.77 15.25 -12.71
N GLU A 60 -3.16 15.74 -11.53
CA GLU A 60 -4.49 15.52 -10.94
C GLU A 60 -5.61 16.04 -11.85
N GLN A 61 -5.50 17.29 -12.31
CA GLN A 61 -6.49 17.95 -13.17
C GLN A 61 -6.65 17.26 -14.53
N ASN A 62 -5.58 16.64 -15.03
CA ASN A 62 -5.58 15.93 -16.31
C ASN A 62 -5.86 14.42 -16.16
N GLY A 63 -6.27 13.95 -14.97
CA GLY A 63 -6.72 12.58 -14.76
C GLY A 63 -5.60 11.53 -14.74
N PHE A 64 -4.34 11.94 -14.58
CA PHE A 64 -3.23 11.00 -14.49
C PHE A 64 -3.25 10.22 -13.18
N ASN A 65 -2.75 8.97 -13.24
CA ASN A 65 -2.40 8.19 -12.06
C ASN A 65 -0.90 8.39 -11.77
N TYR A 66 -0.56 8.79 -10.55
CA TYR A 66 0.81 9.15 -10.19
C TYR A 66 1.13 8.81 -8.73
N SER A 67 2.42 8.71 -8.45
CA SER A 67 3.00 8.49 -7.12
C SER A 67 3.98 9.60 -6.77
N VAL A 68 4.15 9.90 -5.48
CA VAL A 68 4.96 11.03 -5.04
C VAL A 68 5.87 10.71 -3.84
N GLY A 69 6.94 11.50 -3.73
CA GLY A 69 7.81 11.55 -2.56
C GLY A 69 8.77 10.38 -2.41
N LEU A 70 9.42 10.32 -1.25
CA LEU A 70 10.51 9.37 -0.96
C LEU A 70 10.10 7.90 -1.19
N ALA A 71 8.93 7.53 -0.71
CA ALA A 71 8.38 6.18 -0.77
C ALA A 71 7.45 5.97 -1.98
N GLN A 72 7.33 6.95 -2.88
CA GLN A 72 6.47 6.90 -4.07
C GLN A 72 5.04 6.44 -3.74
N VAL A 73 4.39 7.15 -2.81
CA VAL A 73 3.01 6.86 -2.42
C VAL A 73 2.07 7.28 -3.55
N ASN A 74 1.28 6.34 -4.05
CA ASN A 74 0.31 6.60 -5.12
C ASN A 74 -0.88 7.46 -4.66
N LYS A 75 -1.38 8.36 -5.52
CA LYS A 75 -2.54 9.24 -5.25
C LYS A 75 -3.77 8.50 -4.71
N ALA A 76 -4.00 7.25 -5.16
CA ALA A 76 -5.14 6.44 -4.73
C ALA A 76 -5.08 6.10 -3.23
N ASN A 77 -3.90 6.18 -2.60
CA ASN A 77 -3.69 5.92 -1.19
C ASN A 77 -3.77 7.18 -0.32
N PHE A 78 -3.81 8.39 -0.89
CA PHE A 78 -3.71 9.64 -0.12
C PHE A 78 -4.80 9.76 0.94
N ARG A 79 -6.07 9.62 0.54
CA ARG A 79 -7.21 9.69 1.48
C ARG A 79 -7.08 8.68 2.62
N ARG A 80 -6.58 7.48 2.31
CA ARG A 80 -6.46 6.39 3.27
C ARG A 80 -5.40 6.65 4.32
N TYR A 81 -4.29 7.29 3.95
CA TYR A 81 -3.20 7.63 4.87
C TYR A 81 -3.22 9.10 5.33
N GLY A 82 -4.29 9.84 5.04
CA GLY A 82 -4.45 11.22 5.48
C GLY A 82 -3.48 12.21 4.83
N LEU A 83 -3.03 11.92 3.60
CA LEU A 83 -2.15 12.80 2.85
C LEU A 83 -2.95 13.81 2.03
N THR A 84 -2.40 15.02 1.91
CA THR A 84 -2.76 16.01 0.89
C THR A 84 -1.67 16.05 -0.18
N LEU A 85 -1.90 16.78 -1.28
CA LEU A 85 -0.88 16.99 -2.30
C LEU A 85 0.41 17.58 -1.73
N GLU A 86 0.29 18.52 -0.79
CA GLU A 86 1.40 19.18 -0.14
C GLU A 86 2.12 18.24 0.84
N THR A 87 1.38 17.59 1.75
CA THR A 87 1.99 16.75 2.78
C THR A 87 2.54 15.44 2.23
N ALA A 88 2.10 15.00 1.04
CA ALA A 88 2.62 13.80 0.40
C ALA A 88 4.09 13.95 -0.07
N PHE A 89 4.61 15.17 -0.19
CA PHE A 89 6.04 15.43 -0.44
C PHE A 89 6.85 15.64 0.84
N GLU A 90 6.20 15.77 2.00
CA GLU A 90 6.91 15.85 3.28
C GLU A 90 7.51 14.48 3.65
N PRO A 91 8.78 14.41 4.09
CA PRO A 91 9.46 13.14 4.29
C PRO A 91 8.73 12.19 5.26
N CYS A 92 8.29 12.69 6.42
CA CYS A 92 7.70 11.84 7.45
C CYS A 92 6.28 11.35 7.14
N PRO A 93 5.33 12.21 6.72
CA PRO A 93 4.02 11.74 6.28
C PRO A 93 4.12 10.73 5.13
N ASN A 94 5.02 10.97 4.17
CA ASN A 94 5.24 10.07 3.03
C ASN A 94 5.81 8.71 3.48
N LEU A 95 6.85 8.70 4.32
CA LEU A 95 7.43 7.47 4.87
C LEU A 95 6.44 6.69 5.73
N LYS A 96 5.63 7.39 6.53
CA LYS A 96 4.57 6.77 7.35
C LYS A 96 3.55 6.04 6.48
N ALA A 97 3.11 6.68 5.39
CA ALA A 97 2.18 6.07 4.44
C ALA A 97 2.82 4.88 3.72
N GLY A 98 4.05 5.01 3.21
CA GLY A 98 4.79 3.91 2.60
C GLY A 98 4.99 2.72 3.55
N GLY A 99 5.42 2.97 4.79
CA GLY A 99 5.55 1.93 5.81
C GLY A 99 4.22 1.22 6.12
N GLY A 100 3.11 1.97 6.15
CA GLY A 100 1.76 1.43 6.26
C GLY A 100 1.38 0.51 5.10
N ILE A 101 1.61 0.93 3.86
CA ILE A 101 1.33 0.12 2.65
C ILE A 101 2.12 -1.18 2.68
N LEU A 102 3.42 -1.12 2.97
CA LEU A 102 4.25 -2.32 3.06
C LEU A 102 3.78 -3.27 4.16
N THR A 103 3.45 -2.73 5.33
CA THR A 103 2.94 -3.49 6.47
C THR A 103 1.68 -4.26 6.10
N GLU A 104 0.74 -3.62 5.42
CA GLU A 104 -0.49 -4.28 4.97
C GLU A 104 -0.26 -5.36 3.92
N CYS A 105 0.62 -5.08 2.95
CA CYS A 105 1.03 -6.05 1.95
C CYS A 105 1.67 -7.29 2.61
N PHE A 106 2.49 -7.08 3.64
CA PHE A 106 3.10 -8.15 4.43
C PHE A 106 2.06 -8.97 5.17
N LEU A 107 1.14 -8.32 5.88
CA LEU A 107 0.05 -9.00 6.60
C LEU A 107 -0.85 -9.80 5.65
N ARG A 108 -1.12 -9.30 4.44
CA ARG A 108 -1.86 -10.05 3.41
C ARG A 108 -1.05 -11.24 2.91
N ALA A 109 0.25 -11.10 2.69
CA ALA A 109 1.13 -12.19 2.23
C ALA A 109 1.22 -13.33 3.28
N ARG A 110 1.20 -12.98 4.56
CA ARG A 110 1.22 -13.91 5.71
C ARG A 110 -0.04 -14.76 5.89
N LYS A 111 -1.12 -14.48 5.15
CA LYS A 111 -2.34 -15.32 5.17
C LYS A 111 -2.12 -16.69 4.53
N ALA A 112 -1.12 -16.82 3.67
CA ALA A 112 -0.67 -18.10 3.13
C ALA A 112 0.47 -18.67 3.99
N PRO A 113 0.65 -20.00 4.06
CA PRO A 113 1.77 -20.61 4.76
C PRO A 113 3.08 -20.25 4.05
N ARG A 114 3.75 -19.21 4.54
CA ARG A 114 5.02 -18.67 4.04
C ARG A 114 5.91 -18.35 5.23
N ASP A 115 7.20 -18.62 5.09
CA ASP A 115 8.18 -18.03 6.00
C ASP A 115 8.17 -16.49 5.86
N GLU A 116 8.74 -15.82 6.85
CA GLU A 116 8.71 -14.37 6.92
C GLU A 116 9.44 -13.68 5.77
N GLN A 117 10.55 -14.23 5.28
CA GLN A 117 11.30 -13.65 4.17
C GLN A 117 10.54 -13.78 2.85
N THR A 118 9.92 -14.94 2.62
CA THR A 118 9.05 -15.15 1.45
C THR A 118 7.83 -14.22 1.50
N ALA A 119 7.24 -14.02 2.68
CA ALA A 119 6.14 -13.07 2.85
C ALA A 119 6.57 -11.61 2.62
N LEU A 120 7.77 -11.22 3.06
CA LEU A 120 8.33 -9.88 2.81
C LEU A 120 8.60 -9.64 1.33
N ARG A 121 9.18 -10.60 0.62
CA ARG A 121 9.41 -10.48 -0.83
C ARG A 121 8.09 -10.41 -1.60
N ALA A 122 7.08 -11.18 -1.19
CA ALA A 122 5.72 -11.03 -1.73
C ALA A 122 5.13 -9.64 -1.41
N ALA A 123 5.39 -9.11 -0.21
CA ALA A 123 4.98 -7.76 0.17
C ALA A 123 5.62 -6.70 -0.71
N PHE A 124 6.88 -6.83 -1.11
CA PHE A 124 7.52 -5.92 -2.08
C PHE A 124 6.82 -5.94 -3.44
N SER A 125 6.46 -7.13 -3.95
CA SER A 125 5.67 -7.20 -5.19
C SER A 125 4.32 -6.48 -5.03
N CYS A 126 3.66 -6.67 -3.88
CA CYS A 126 2.39 -6.00 -3.58
C CYS A 126 2.55 -4.49 -3.42
N TYR A 127 3.64 -4.03 -2.81
CA TYR A 127 3.97 -2.61 -2.67
C TYR A 127 4.07 -1.95 -4.05
N TYR A 128 4.79 -2.61 -4.97
CA TYR A 128 4.98 -2.13 -6.33
C TYR A 128 3.71 -2.15 -7.19
N SER A 129 2.84 -3.14 -7.05
CA SER A 129 1.81 -3.43 -8.07
C SER A 129 0.42 -3.82 -7.54
N GLY A 130 0.24 -3.80 -6.21
CA GLY A 130 -0.98 -4.26 -5.54
C GLY A 130 -1.15 -5.79 -5.46
N ASN A 131 -0.29 -6.58 -6.11
CA ASN A 131 -0.37 -8.04 -6.16
C ASN A 131 0.99 -8.74 -5.93
N PHE A 132 0.95 -10.04 -5.62
CA PHE A 132 2.15 -10.79 -5.23
C PHE A 132 2.99 -11.35 -6.39
N ILE A 133 2.69 -10.98 -7.64
CA ILE A 133 3.30 -11.57 -8.85
C ILE A 133 4.06 -10.51 -9.68
N THR A 134 3.44 -9.39 -10.00
CA THR A 134 3.97 -8.44 -11.00
C THR A 134 5.36 -7.90 -10.64
N GLY A 135 5.61 -7.58 -9.37
CA GLY A 135 6.92 -7.08 -8.95
C GLY A 135 8.05 -8.11 -9.01
N TYR A 136 7.73 -9.41 -9.02
CA TYR A 136 8.73 -10.42 -9.38
C TYR A 136 8.99 -10.43 -10.87
N ARG A 137 7.93 -10.44 -11.68
CA ARG A 137 8.01 -10.48 -13.15
C ARG A 137 8.77 -9.29 -13.72
N GLU A 138 8.61 -8.12 -13.11
CA GLU A 138 9.22 -6.86 -13.56
C GLU A 138 10.52 -6.54 -12.81
N GLY A 139 11.05 -7.49 -12.04
CA GLY A 139 12.36 -7.38 -11.41
C GLY A 139 12.44 -6.45 -10.18
N TYR A 140 11.35 -5.79 -9.80
CA TYR A 140 11.29 -4.90 -8.65
C TYR A 140 11.76 -5.58 -7.34
N VAL A 141 11.30 -6.80 -7.09
CA VAL A 141 11.71 -7.53 -5.87
C VAL A 141 13.22 -7.75 -5.84
N VAL A 142 13.82 -8.07 -7.00
CA VAL A 142 15.28 -8.25 -7.11
C VAL A 142 15.99 -6.91 -6.90
N LYS A 143 15.48 -5.80 -7.44
CA LYS A 143 16.03 -4.46 -7.19
C LYS A 143 16.06 -4.13 -5.70
N VAL A 144 14.95 -4.27 -4.97
CA VAL A 144 14.87 -3.96 -3.52
C VAL A 144 15.74 -4.89 -2.68
N VAL A 145 15.80 -6.19 -3.03
CA VAL A 145 16.66 -7.14 -2.32
C VAL A 145 18.15 -6.90 -2.61
N GLY A 146 18.46 -6.47 -3.83
CA GLY A 146 19.83 -6.20 -4.29
C GLY A 146 20.32 -4.76 -4.05
N SER A 147 19.49 -3.83 -3.57
CA SER A 147 19.83 -2.40 -3.41
C SER A 147 20.82 -2.11 -2.27
N ASP A 148 21.76 -3.01 -2.03
CA ASP A 148 22.81 -2.93 -1.02
C ASP A 148 23.95 -3.92 -1.35
N ALA A 149 24.92 -3.47 -2.15
CA ALA A 149 26.11 -4.28 -2.46
C ALA A 149 27.08 -4.39 -1.25
N SER A 150 26.90 -3.55 -0.23
CA SER A 150 27.76 -3.48 0.97
C SER A 150 27.32 -4.38 2.13
N LEU A 151 26.11 -4.95 2.09
CA LEU A 151 25.60 -5.82 3.15
C LEU A 151 24.92 -7.04 2.54
N ALA A 152 25.68 -8.13 2.43
CA ALA A 152 25.19 -9.49 2.17
C ALA A 152 24.32 -10.06 3.32
N LYS A 153 23.64 -9.20 4.09
CA LYS A 153 22.75 -9.59 5.18
C LYS A 153 21.32 -9.68 4.66
N ALA A 154 20.59 -10.69 5.14
CA ALA A 154 19.16 -10.81 4.90
C ALA A 154 18.44 -9.52 5.31
N ILE A 155 17.47 -9.08 4.50
CA ILE A 155 16.65 -7.91 4.85
C ILE A 155 15.92 -8.25 6.15
N PRO A 156 16.10 -7.47 7.22
CA PRO A 156 15.35 -7.71 8.44
C PRO A 156 13.85 -7.68 8.14
N VAL A 157 13.17 -8.80 8.46
CA VAL A 157 11.71 -8.90 8.36
C VAL A 157 11.16 -7.79 9.21
N VAL A 158 10.29 -6.96 8.63
CA VAL A 158 9.42 -5.95 9.27
C VAL A 158 9.17 -6.27 10.76
N PRO A 159 10.01 -5.79 11.70
CA PRO A 159 9.89 -6.18 13.09
C PRO A 159 9.32 -4.99 13.86
N LYS A 160 7.99 -5.01 14.00
CA LYS A 160 7.24 -4.41 15.12
C LYS A 160 5.74 -4.70 15.09
N VAL A 161 5.25 -5.40 14.07
CA VAL A 161 3.80 -5.66 13.91
C VAL A 161 3.27 -6.74 14.88
N LEU A 162 4.13 -7.46 15.61
CA LEU A 162 3.71 -8.60 16.46
C LEU A 162 4.12 -8.54 17.93
N ALA A 163 4.41 -7.36 18.50
CA ALA A 163 4.73 -7.24 19.93
C ALA A 163 3.64 -6.55 20.78
N GLN A 164 2.46 -6.25 20.24
CA GLN A 164 1.35 -5.60 20.99
C GLN A 164 -0.03 -6.26 20.85
N ALA A 165 -0.10 -7.51 20.37
CA ALA A 165 -1.31 -8.33 20.54
C ALA A 165 -1.24 -9.07 21.87
N GLY A 166 -1.32 -8.33 22.98
CA GLY A 166 -1.14 -8.88 24.33
C GLY A 166 -1.67 -8.01 25.46
N ALA A 167 -2.60 -7.09 25.20
CA ALA A 167 -3.38 -6.48 26.26
C ALA A 167 -4.62 -7.34 26.50
N LYS A 168 -4.59 -8.15 27.57
CA LYS A 168 -5.77 -8.85 28.09
C LYS A 168 -6.88 -7.83 28.34
N ALA A 169 -7.95 -7.89 27.57
CA ALA A 169 -9.21 -7.27 27.96
C ALA A 169 -9.88 -8.15 29.03
N PRO A 170 -10.37 -7.58 30.14
CA PRO A 170 -11.08 -8.34 31.16
C PRO A 170 -12.43 -8.82 30.63
N THR A 171 -12.68 -10.12 30.82
CA THR A 171 -13.91 -10.84 30.51
C THR A 171 -15.07 -10.26 31.32
N ALA A 172 -16.05 -9.65 30.67
CA ALA A 172 -17.36 -9.39 31.25
C ALA A 172 -18.40 -10.23 30.49
N ALA A 173 -18.93 -11.23 31.19
CA ALA A 173 -19.98 -12.12 30.72
C ALA A 173 -21.32 -11.36 30.63
N ILE A 174 -22.07 -11.58 29.56
CA ILE A 174 -23.51 -11.26 29.49
C ILE A 174 -24.23 -12.51 28.97
N PRO A 175 -25.29 -12.99 29.66
CA PRO A 175 -25.93 -14.27 29.38
C PRO A 175 -26.87 -14.24 28.18
N VAL A 176 -26.97 -15.40 27.53
CA VAL A 176 -27.86 -15.73 26.42
C VAL A 176 -29.29 -15.91 26.92
N SER A 177 -30.24 -15.14 26.37
CA SER A 177 -31.67 -15.43 26.49
C SER A 177 -32.17 -16.10 25.20
N ARG A 178 -32.67 -17.33 25.37
CA ARG A 178 -33.37 -18.15 24.36
C ARG A 178 -34.82 -17.69 24.20
N THR A 179 -35.32 -17.66 22.97
CA THR A 179 -36.69 -18.04 22.57
C THR A 179 -36.63 -18.37 21.06
N ALA A 180 -36.70 -19.64 20.68
CA ALA A 180 -37.90 -20.44 20.41
C ALA A 180 -38.45 -20.28 18.97
N LYS A 181 -38.66 -21.44 18.37
CA LYS A 181 -38.86 -21.83 16.97
C LYS A 181 -40.35 -21.78 16.56
N ALA A 182 -40.57 -21.88 15.24
CA ALA A 182 -41.79 -22.30 14.50
C ALA A 182 -42.49 -21.16 13.75
N ALA A 183 -43.04 -21.28 12.53
CA ALA A 183 -43.13 -22.35 11.54
C ALA A 183 -43.60 -21.69 10.21
N SER A 184 -43.28 -22.31 9.06
CA SER A 184 -43.94 -22.01 7.78
C SER A 184 -45.39 -22.51 7.75
N PRO A 185 -46.24 -21.90 6.91
CA PRO A 185 -46.67 -22.62 5.71
C PRO A 185 -46.79 -21.73 4.45
N ALA A 186 -46.60 -22.35 3.28
CA ALA A 186 -47.07 -21.88 1.97
C ALA A 186 -48.45 -22.55 1.70
N PRO A 187 -49.33 -22.11 0.76
CA PRO A 187 -48.98 -22.06 -0.67
C PRO A 187 -49.77 -21.08 -1.60
N THR A 188 -49.34 -21.06 -2.88
CA THR A 188 -50.10 -20.88 -4.16
C THR A 188 -50.44 -19.48 -4.76
N ALA A 189 -49.64 -19.14 -5.80
CA ALA A 189 -49.91 -18.61 -7.16
C ALA A 189 -50.93 -17.48 -7.47
N LEU A 190 -50.50 -16.46 -8.24
CA LEU A 190 -50.80 -16.27 -9.69
C LEU A 190 -50.26 -14.94 -10.28
N LYS A 191 -49.80 -15.03 -11.56
CA LYS A 191 -49.66 -14.02 -12.63
C LYS A 191 -48.41 -13.11 -12.76
N GLN A 192 -47.64 -13.40 -13.83
CA GLN A 192 -46.75 -12.55 -14.65
C GLN A 192 -47.55 -11.65 -15.64
N PRO A 193 -46.95 -10.83 -16.56
CA PRO A 193 -45.53 -10.42 -16.77
C PRO A 193 -45.34 -8.87 -16.94
N ALA A 194 -44.09 -8.38 -16.99
CA ALA A 194 -43.62 -7.47 -18.06
C ALA A 194 -42.16 -6.96 -17.86
N ALA A 195 -41.46 -6.93 -19.00
CA ALA A 195 -40.35 -6.04 -19.39
C ALA A 195 -39.01 -6.13 -18.64
N GLY A 196 -38.05 -6.76 -19.32
CA GLY A 196 -36.64 -6.72 -18.98
C GLY A 196 -35.98 -5.37 -19.26
N ALA A 197 -35.12 -4.96 -18.35
CA ALA A 197 -33.97 -4.12 -18.62
C ALA A 197 -32.79 -4.77 -17.88
N ALA A 198 -31.79 -5.21 -18.64
CA ALA A 198 -30.61 -5.87 -18.12
C ALA A 198 -29.85 -4.92 -17.18
N ALA A 199 -29.76 -5.29 -15.90
CA ALA A 199 -28.87 -4.66 -14.95
C ALA A 199 -27.43 -5.02 -15.31
N VAL A 200 -26.66 -4.00 -15.70
CA VAL A 200 -25.20 -4.07 -15.83
C VAL A 200 -24.63 -4.38 -14.42
N PRO A 201 -23.84 -5.45 -14.23
CA PRO A 201 -23.20 -5.69 -12.94
C PRO A 201 -22.18 -4.56 -12.67
N PRO A 202 -22.05 -4.07 -11.42
CA PRO A 202 -21.08 -3.03 -11.12
C PRO A 202 -19.67 -3.56 -11.44
N ALA A 203 -18.96 -2.79 -12.26
CA ALA A 203 -17.58 -3.04 -12.61
C ALA A 203 -16.76 -3.23 -11.33
N GLN A 204 -16.16 -4.42 -11.19
CA GLN A 204 -15.11 -4.64 -10.23
C GLN A 204 -14.00 -3.65 -10.53
N ALA A 205 -13.82 -2.66 -9.66
CA ALA A 205 -12.70 -1.74 -9.72
C ALA A 205 -11.42 -2.53 -9.44
N SER A 206 -10.86 -3.14 -10.49
CA SER A 206 -9.49 -3.57 -10.51
C SER A 206 -8.64 -2.30 -10.49
N ALA A 207 -8.29 -1.86 -9.28
CA ALA A 207 -7.29 -0.82 -9.10
C ALA A 207 -5.97 -1.35 -9.68
N GLN A 208 -5.64 -0.95 -10.91
CA GLN A 208 -4.30 -1.07 -11.44
C GLN A 208 -3.40 -0.12 -10.65
N SER A 209 -3.01 -0.56 -9.46
CA SER A 209 -2.06 0.11 -8.58
C SER A 209 -0.64 -0.23 -9.03
N GLY A 210 -0.31 0.05 -10.29
CA GLY A 210 1.09 0.05 -10.70
C GLY A 210 1.78 1.26 -10.07
N SER A 211 2.80 1.06 -9.26
CA SER A 211 3.69 2.13 -8.84
C SER A 211 4.49 2.57 -10.06
N ALA A 212 4.52 3.87 -10.32
CA ALA A 212 5.32 4.43 -11.37
C ALA A 212 6.77 4.54 -10.90
N LEU A 213 7.57 3.49 -11.17
CA LEU A 213 9.00 3.54 -10.92
C LEU A 213 9.63 4.68 -11.73
N ILE A 214 10.34 5.56 -11.04
CA ILE A 214 11.13 6.60 -11.67
C ILE A 214 12.51 6.04 -12.11
N PHE A 215 12.93 4.87 -11.57
CA PHE A 215 14.25 4.26 -11.74
C PHE A 215 14.25 2.71 -11.90
#